data_AF-A0A1S4BB05-F1
#
_entry.id   AF-A0A1S4BB05-F1
#
_cell.length_a   1.000
_cell.length_b   1.000
_cell.length_c   1.000
_cell.angle_alpha   90.00
_cell.angle_beta   90.00
_cell.angle_gamma   90.00
#
_symmetry.space_group_name_H-M   'P 1'
#
loop_
_entity.id
_entity.type
_entity.pdbx_description
1 polymer ?
#
loop_
_entity_poly.entity_id
_entity_poly.type
_entity_poly.pdbx_seq_one_letter_code
_entity_poly.pdbx_strand_id
1 'polypeptide(L)'
;MGALYIFLFTLMSFTISIHAHNITEILSKFPEYSEFNSYLTQTKLADEINSRTTITILALTNGAMADVVGKHPLSVIKNVLSLHILLDYFDNTKLHKISDGTTLTTTLYQTTGNANGNLGSVNITDLKGGKVGFGSAVSHSPLASTYTKSVKQIEYNISVLEISSPIIAPGILTAPAPSALDFNITAALEKAGCKTFASLLVQSGVLKTYQTAIATGLTVFAPNDEAFKGKNVPDLNKLKSAEVVSLLQYH
;
A
#
# COMPACT_ATOMS: atom_id res chain seq x y z
N MET A 1 69.50 -4.78 -2.14
CA MET A 1 68.64 -3.92 -2.98
C MET A 1 67.23 -4.49 -2.90
N GLY A 2 66.39 -3.94 -2.02
CA GLY A 2 65.03 -4.43 -1.80
C GLY A 2 64.06 -3.73 -2.74
N ALA A 3 63.29 -4.51 -3.50
CA ALA A 3 62.22 -3.99 -4.35
C ALA A 3 60.95 -3.81 -3.51
N LEU A 4 60.50 -2.56 -3.37
CA LEU A 4 59.26 -2.18 -2.70
C LEU A 4 58.11 -2.29 -3.72
N TYR A 5 57.29 -3.32 -3.61
CA TYR A 5 56.06 -3.47 -4.41
C TYR A 5 54.94 -2.62 -3.79
N ILE A 6 54.53 -1.56 -4.49
CA ILE A 6 53.35 -0.76 -4.13
C ILE A 6 52.12 -1.43 -4.76
N PHE A 7 51.28 -2.05 -3.93
CA PHE A 7 49.98 -2.61 -4.33
C PHE A 7 48.94 -1.49 -4.32
N LEU A 8 48.52 -1.04 -5.51
CA LEU A 8 47.50 0.01 -5.67
C LEU A 8 46.10 -0.61 -5.54
N PHE A 9 45.49 -0.55 -4.35
CA PHE A 9 44.12 -1.00 -4.11
C PHE A 9 43.14 0.09 -4.61
N THR A 10 42.57 -0.08 -5.80
CA THR A 10 41.53 0.82 -6.33
C THR A 10 40.20 0.54 -5.63
N LEU A 11 39.82 1.43 -4.72
CA LEU A 11 38.54 1.40 -4.02
C LEU A 11 37.44 1.86 -5.00
N MET A 12 36.73 0.92 -5.64
CA MET A 12 35.50 1.23 -6.39
C MET A 12 34.44 1.75 -5.41
N SER A 13 34.24 3.06 -5.38
CA SER A 13 33.10 3.68 -4.70
C SER A 13 31.83 3.35 -5.49
N PHE A 14 31.06 2.36 -5.04
CA PHE A 14 29.68 2.17 -5.51
C PHE A 14 28.84 3.35 -5.03
N THR A 15 28.54 4.30 -5.93
CA THR A 15 27.53 5.32 -5.67
C THR A 15 26.16 4.65 -5.74
N ILE A 16 25.57 4.35 -4.59
CA ILE A 16 24.19 3.89 -4.52
C ILE A 16 23.31 5.13 -4.78
N SER A 17 22.81 5.29 -6.01
CA SER A 17 21.80 6.31 -6.29
C SER A 17 20.49 5.89 -5.64
N ILE A 18 20.20 6.47 -4.47
CA ILE A 18 18.86 6.43 -3.88
C ILE A 18 17.97 7.37 -4.71
N HIS A 19 17.32 6.83 -5.74
CA HIS A 19 16.26 7.57 -6.42
C HIS A 19 15.00 7.54 -5.55
N ALA A 20 14.76 8.63 -4.83
CA ALA A 20 13.43 8.87 -4.29
C ALA A 20 12.48 9.11 -5.48
N HIS A 21 11.48 8.26 -5.64
CA HIS A 21 10.39 8.51 -6.59
C HIS A 21 9.23 9.21 -5.92
N ASN A 22 8.50 9.98 -6.73
CA ASN A 22 7.20 10.49 -6.37
C ASN A 22 6.21 10.14 -7.47
N ILE A 23 5.26 9.24 -7.18
CA ILE A 23 4.27 8.78 -8.17
C ILE A 23 3.43 9.93 -8.70
N THR A 24 3.08 10.91 -7.86
CA THR A 24 2.22 12.03 -8.28
C THR A 24 2.94 12.97 -9.23
N GLU A 25 4.25 13.15 -9.05
CA GLU A 25 5.10 13.94 -9.94
C GLU A 25 5.43 13.18 -11.24
N ILE A 26 5.55 11.84 -11.17
CA ILE A 26 5.70 11.00 -12.36
C ILE A 26 4.46 11.13 -13.24
N LEU A 27 3.27 10.96 -12.65
CA LEU A 27 2.00 10.98 -13.38
C LEU A 27 1.56 12.39 -13.82
N SER A 28 1.96 13.45 -13.12
CA SER A 28 1.58 14.83 -13.50
C SER A 28 2.12 15.27 -14.87
N LYS A 29 3.13 14.58 -15.40
CA LYS A 29 3.70 14.80 -16.74
C LYS A 29 2.81 14.27 -17.86
N PHE A 30 1.76 13.52 -17.52
CA PHE A 30 0.90 12.79 -18.44
C PHE A 30 -0.58 13.10 -18.15
N PRO A 31 -1.19 14.04 -18.91
CA PRO A 31 -2.58 14.45 -18.70
C PRO A 31 -3.59 13.30 -18.80
N GLU A 32 -3.28 12.23 -19.53
CA GLU A 32 -4.13 11.05 -19.68
C GLU A 32 -4.33 10.25 -18.38
N TYR A 33 -3.51 10.48 -17.34
CA TYR A 33 -3.61 9.83 -16.02
C TYR A 33 -4.04 10.79 -14.92
N SER A 34 -4.52 11.99 -15.25
CA SER A 34 -4.86 13.02 -14.27
C SER A 34 -5.88 12.56 -13.23
N GLU A 35 -6.87 11.78 -13.65
CA GLU A 35 -7.90 11.25 -12.75
C GLU A 35 -7.33 10.17 -11.82
N PHE A 36 -6.57 9.22 -12.38
CA PHE A 36 -5.87 8.20 -11.61
C PHE A 36 -4.95 8.83 -10.56
N ASN A 37 -4.16 9.84 -10.95
CA ASN A 37 -3.28 10.58 -10.06
C ASN A 37 -4.06 11.28 -8.94
N SER A 38 -5.15 11.97 -9.28
CA SER A 38 -6.02 12.65 -8.31
C SER A 38 -6.58 11.69 -7.26
N TYR A 39 -7.07 10.51 -7.68
CA TYR A 39 -7.58 9.52 -6.74
C TYR A 39 -6.47 8.86 -5.90
N LEU A 40 -5.27 8.66 -6.43
CA LEU A 40 -4.13 8.21 -5.60
C LEU A 40 -3.82 9.20 -4.46
N THR A 41 -3.91 10.50 -4.74
CA THR A 41 -3.73 11.54 -3.71
C THR A 41 -4.88 11.54 -2.70
N GLN A 42 -6.13 11.54 -3.16
CA GLN A 42 -7.32 11.59 -2.29
C GLN A 42 -7.42 10.36 -1.37
N THR A 43 -7.02 9.19 -1.85
CA THR A 43 -7.06 7.93 -1.10
C THR A 43 -5.82 7.67 -0.24
N LYS A 44 -4.84 8.58 -0.28
CA LYS A 44 -3.52 8.47 0.38
C LYS A 44 -2.63 7.32 -0.12
N LEU A 45 -3.02 6.66 -1.21
CA LEU A 45 -2.18 5.64 -1.84
C LEU A 45 -0.89 6.20 -2.42
N ALA A 46 -0.88 7.48 -2.82
CA ALA A 46 0.35 8.16 -3.23
C ALA A 46 1.44 8.11 -2.15
N ASP A 47 1.07 8.34 -0.89
CA ASP A 47 2.00 8.31 0.24
C ASP A 47 2.51 6.89 0.47
N GLU A 48 1.63 5.89 0.41
CA GLU A 48 1.97 4.46 0.53
C GLU A 48 2.89 3.95 -0.59
N ILE A 49 2.71 4.44 -1.83
CA ILE A 49 3.58 4.13 -2.97
C ILE A 49 4.96 4.76 -2.78
N ASN A 50 4.99 6.03 -2.38
CA ASN A 50 6.23 6.79 -2.24
C ASN A 50 7.09 6.30 -1.06
N SER A 51 6.49 5.65 -0.05
CA SER A 51 7.22 5.09 1.08
C SER A 51 7.85 3.71 0.82
N ARG A 52 7.65 3.12 -0.37
CA ARG A 52 8.08 1.76 -0.69
C ARG A 52 9.21 1.76 -1.71
N THR A 53 10.12 0.80 -1.57
CA THR A 53 11.09 0.43 -2.60
C THR A 53 10.63 -0.85 -3.28
N THR A 54 10.84 -0.97 -4.59
CA THR A 54 10.44 -2.13 -5.41
C THR A 54 8.92 -2.26 -5.54
N ILE A 55 8.33 -1.45 -6.43
CA ILE A 55 6.88 -1.39 -6.62
C ILE A 55 6.51 -1.25 -8.11
N THR A 56 5.37 -1.81 -8.50
CA THR A 56 4.80 -1.61 -9.85
C THR A 56 3.40 -1.02 -9.76
N ILE A 57 3.16 0.04 -10.52
CA ILE A 57 1.86 0.72 -10.61
C ILE A 57 1.26 0.41 -11.97
N LEU A 58 0.09 -0.23 -11.97
CA LEU A 58 -0.72 -0.38 -13.18
C LEU A 58 -1.59 0.87 -13.33
N ALA A 59 -1.09 1.81 -14.13
CA ALA A 59 -1.78 3.06 -14.40
C ALA A 59 -2.97 2.83 -15.34
N LEU A 60 -4.06 3.51 -15.04
CA LEU A 60 -5.27 3.55 -15.85
C LEU A 60 -5.42 4.94 -16.47
N THR A 61 -5.74 4.99 -17.75
CA THR A 61 -6.12 6.25 -18.41
C THR A 61 -7.45 6.76 -17.86
N ASN A 62 -7.72 8.06 -18.01
CA ASN A 62 -8.99 8.67 -17.62
C ASN A 62 -10.19 7.93 -18.26
N GLY A 63 -10.05 7.44 -19.50
CA GLY A 63 -11.08 6.63 -20.16
C GLY A 63 -11.33 5.29 -19.47
N ALA A 64 -10.28 4.57 -19.07
CA ALA A 64 -10.40 3.30 -18.36
C ALA A 64 -10.92 3.48 -16.92
N MET A 65 -10.67 4.64 -16.29
CA MET A 65 -11.16 4.98 -14.96
C MET A 65 -12.66 5.27 -14.91
N ALA A 66 -13.26 5.74 -16.01
CA ALA A 66 -14.66 6.15 -16.10
C ALA A 66 -15.66 5.06 -15.65
N ASP A 67 -15.28 3.78 -15.74
CA ASP A 67 -16.14 2.68 -15.31
C ASP A 67 -16.17 2.44 -13.81
N VAL A 68 -15.19 2.97 -13.07
CA VAL A 68 -15.02 2.80 -11.62
C VAL A 68 -15.34 4.10 -10.88
N VAL A 69 -14.88 5.23 -11.40
CA VAL A 69 -15.02 6.54 -10.77
C VAL A 69 -16.46 7.07 -10.87
N GLY A 70 -16.91 7.81 -9.86
CA GLY A 70 -18.26 8.40 -9.82
C GLY A 70 -19.42 7.42 -9.57
N LYS A 71 -19.23 6.11 -9.77
CA LYS A 71 -20.25 5.06 -9.50
C LYS A 71 -20.12 4.44 -8.11
N HIS A 72 -18.97 4.63 -7.45
CA HIS A 72 -18.63 3.98 -6.20
C HIS A 72 -18.08 4.99 -5.16
N PRO A 73 -18.24 4.71 -3.86
CA PRO A 73 -17.66 5.55 -2.81
C PRO A 73 -16.13 5.51 -2.82
N LEU A 74 -15.49 6.55 -2.27
CA LEU A 74 -14.03 6.69 -2.27
C LEU A 74 -13.30 5.51 -1.62
N SER A 75 -13.92 4.85 -0.63
CA SER A 75 -13.38 3.63 0.01
C SER A 75 -13.28 2.44 -0.96
N VAL A 76 -14.29 2.24 -1.80
CA VAL A 76 -14.29 1.20 -2.84
C VAL A 76 -13.29 1.55 -3.93
N ILE A 77 -13.23 2.82 -4.34
CA ILE A 77 -12.23 3.29 -5.31
C ILE A 77 -10.82 3.04 -4.76
N LYS A 78 -10.56 3.33 -3.46
CA LYS A 78 -9.28 3.02 -2.80
C LYS A 78 -8.95 1.54 -2.95
N ASN A 79 -9.87 0.63 -2.63
CA ASN A 79 -9.64 -0.81 -2.74
C ASN A 79 -9.27 -1.24 -4.17
N VAL A 80 -10.00 -0.73 -5.17
CA VAL A 80 -9.70 -0.99 -6.59
C VAL A 80 -8.31 -0.49 -6.94
N LEU A 81 -7.96 0.75 -6.58
CA LEU A 81 -6.63 1.31 -6.86
C LEU A 81 -5.52 0.54 -6.12
N SER A 82 -5.75 0.11 -4.88
CA SER A 82 -4.81 -0.73 -4.14
C SER A 82 -4.53 -2.07 -4.83
N LEU A 83 -5.49 -2.62 -5.58
CA LEU A 83 -5.29 -3.83 -6.39
C LEU A 83 -4.41 -3.56 -7.64
N HIS A 84 -4.26 -2.30 -8.06
CA HIS A 84 -3.42 -1.91 -9.19
C HIS A 84 -1.98 -1.60 -8.79
N ILE A 85 -1.63 -1.75 -7.51
CA ILE A 85 -0.31 -1.43 -6.98
C ILE A 85 0.34 -2.73 -6.49
N LEU A 86 1.24 -3.28 -7.31
CA LEU A 86 1.93 -4.54 -7.04
C LEU A 86 3.14 -4.30 -6.15
N LEU A 87 3.36 -5.22 -5.22
CA LEU A 87 4.48 -5.19 -4.27
C LEU A 87 5.75 -5.84 -4.80
N ASP A 88 5.80 -6.13 -6.09
CA ASP A 88 7.00 -6.58 -6.80
C ASP A 88 7.24 -5.67 -8.02
N TYR A 89 8.47 -5.63 -8.48
CA TYR A 89 8.89 -4.86 -9.64
C TYR A 89 8.69 -5.68 -10.92
N PHE A 90 7.91 -5.15 -11.86
CA PHE A 90 7.71 -5.68 -13.20
C PHE A 90 7.95 -4.57 -14.22
N ASP A 91 8.84 -4.83 -15.17
CA ASP A 91 9.02 -4.01 -16.35
C ASP A 91 8.61 -4.80 -17.60
N ASN A 92 8.63 -4.13 -18.75
CA ASN A 92 8.32 -4.73 -20.04
C ASN A 92 9.09 -6.04 -20.29
N THR A 93 10.36 -6.09 -19.89
CA THR A 93 11.22 -7.25 -20.10
C THR A 93 10.84 -8.41 -19.19
N LYS A 94 10.60 -8.14 -17.90
CA LYS A 94 10.21 -9.15 -16.91
C LYS A 94 8.82 -9.72 -17.22
N LEU A 95 7.89 -8.90 -17.74
CA LEU A 95 6.56 -9.36 -18.14
C LEU A 95 6.59 -10.40 -19.28
N HIS A 96 7.53 -10.29 -20.23
CA HIS A 96 7.71 -11.25 -21.32
C HIS A 96 8.71 -12.38 -21.02
N LYS A 97 9.23 -12.44 -19.79
CA LYS A 97 10.17 -13.46 -19.34
C LYS A 97 9.65 -14.22 -18.12
N ILE A 98 8.33 -14.27 -17.96
CA ILE A 98 7.69 -15.05 -16.91
C ILE A 98 7.90 -16.54 -17.26
N SER A 99 8.67 -17.25 -16.44
CA SER A 99 9.14 -18.62 -16.74
C SER A 99 8.03 -19.59 -17.11
N ASP A 100 6.94 -19.60 -16.35
CA ASP A 100 5.79 -20.50 -16.57
C ASP A 100 4.69 -19.87 -17.43
N GLY A 101 4.99 -18.73 -18.06
CA GLY A 101 4.02 -17.90 -18.80
C GLY A 101 2.98 -17.23 -17.91
N THR A 102 2.90 -17.55 -16.61
CA THR A 102 1.97 -16.91 -15.67
C THR A 102 2.59 -16.76 -14.28
N THR A 103 2.21 -15.72 -13.55
CA THR A 103 2.64 -15.51 -12.17
C THR A 103 1.58 -14.78 -11.35
N LEU A 104 1.52 -15.09 -10.06
CA LEU A 104 0.65 -14.39 -9.10
C LEU A 104 1.50 -13.42 -8.29
N THR A 105 1.01 -12.19 -8.17
CA THR A 105 1.70 -11.13 -7.43
C THR A 105 0.78 -10.50 -6.40
N THR A 106 1.36 -10.15 -5.25
CA THR A 106 0.63 -9.51 -4.15
C THR A 106 0.53 -8.02 -4.40
N THR A 107 -0.60 -7.42 -4.03
CA THR A 107 -0.84 -5.98 -4.19
C THR A 107 -1.02 -5.29 -2.84
N LEU A 108 -1.04 -3.96 -2.83
CA LEU A 108 -1.38 -3.20 -1.62
C LEU A 108 -2.74 -3.61 -1.05
N TYR A 109 -3.69 -4.02 -1.88
CA TYR A 109 -5.00 -4.43 -1.40
C TYR A 109 -4.90 -5.63 -0.45
N GLN A 110 -3.99 -6.57 -0.70
CA GLN A 110 -3.76 -7.71 0.20
C GLN A 110 -3.27 -7.28 1.59
N THR A 111 -2.53 -6.19 1.68
CA THR A 111 -1.94 -5.69 2.94
C THR A 111 -2.97 -5.06 3.87
N THR A 112 -4.16 -4.72 3.35
CA THR A 112 -5.26 -4.16 4.13
C THR A 112 -5.88 -5.18 5.10
N GLY A 113 -5.69 -6.47 4.84
CA GLY A 113 -6.36 -7.55 5.58
C GLY A 113 -7.83 -7.76 5.19
N ASN A 114 -8.40 -6.92 4.32
CA ASN A 114 -9.78 -7.07 3.83
C ASN A 114 -9.89 -8.11 2.70
N ALA A 115 -8.77 -8.47 2.08
CA ALA A 115 -8.71 -9.43 0.99
C ALA A 115 -8.50 -10.85 1.53
N ASN A 116 -9.56 -11.67 1.52
CA ASN A 116 -9.46 -13.08 1.88
C ASN A 116 -8.77 -13.88 0.76
N GLY A 117 -7.77 -14.68 1.12
CA GLY A 117 -7.03 -15.52 0.17
C GLY A 117 -6.37 -14.71 -0.94
N ASN A 118 -6.66 -15.06 -2.20
CA ASN A 118 -6.06 -14.43 -3.38
C ASN A 118 -6.83 -13.21 -3.91
N LEU A 119 -7.81 -12.68 -3.17
CA LEU A 119 -8.58 -11.51 -3.59
C LEU A 119 -7.73 -10.24 -3.78
N GLY A 120 -6.61 -10.14 -3.06
CA GLY A 120 -5.66 -9.03 -3.13
C GLY A 120 -4.46 -9.30 -4.02
N SER A 121 -4.51 -10.35 -4.83
CA SER A 121 -3.45 -10.72 -5.75
C SER A 121 -3.90 -10.55 -7.20
N VAL A 122 -2.94 -10.21 -8.05
CA VAL A 122 -3.13 -10.09 -9.50
C VAL A 122 -2.46 -11.27 -10.18
N ASN A 123 -3.13 -11.84 -11.17
CA ASN A 123 -2.53 -12.79 -12.10
C ASN A 123 -2.00 -12.03 -13.30
N ILE A 124 -0.72 -12.26 -13.62
CA ILE A 124 -0.04 -11.75 -14.80
C ILE A 124 0.28 -12.93 -15.70
N THR A 125 -0.13 -12.87 -16.95
CA THR A 125 0.11 -13.94 -17.92
C THR A 125 0.74 -13.37 -19.19
N ASP A 126 1.88 -13.91 -19.61
CA ASP A 126 2.46 -13.67 -20.92
C ASP A 126 1.66 -14.46 -21.97
N LEU A 127 0.98 -13.72 -22.84
CA LEU A 127 0.07 -14.25 -23.85
C LEU A 127 0.81 -14.37 -25.18
N LYS A 128 0.31 -15.28 -26.03
CA LYS A 128 0.81 -15.42 -27.40
C LYS A 128 0.68 -14.10 -28.17
N GLY A 129 1.66 -13.83 -29.04
CA GLY A 129 1.68 -12.62 -29.86
C GLY A 129 2.29 -11.39 -29.16
N GLY A 130 3.10 -11.60 -28.12
CA GLY A 130 3.80 -10.51 -27.42
C GLY A 130 2.87 -9.62 -26.60
N LYS A 131 1.75 -10.16 -26.13
CA LYS A 131 0.80 -9.46 -25.26
C LYS A 131 0.96 -9.96 -23.83
N VAL A 132 0.66 -9.12 -22.86
CA VAL A 132 0.62 -9.52 -21.45
C VAL A 132 -0.77 -9.21 -20.91
N GLY A 133 -1.42 -10.20 -20.32
CA GLY A 133 -2.72 -10.09 -19.69
C GLY A 133 -2.60 -9.93 -18.18
N PHE A 134 -3.55 -9.19 -17.60
CA PHE A 134 -3.71 -9.01 -16.16
C PHE A 134 -5.15 -9.31 -15.76
N GLY A 135 -5.31 -9.94 -14.60
CA GLY A 135 -6.62 -10.25 -14.03
C GLY A 135 -6.55 -10.50 -12.52
N SER A 136 -7.71 -10.72 -11.91
CA SER A 136 -7.74 -11.14 -10.50
C SER A 136 -7.12 -12.54 -10.36
N ALA A 137 -6.40 -12.78 -9.27
CA ALA A 137 -5.85 -14.09 -8.93
C ALA A 137 -6.91 -15.08 -8.38
N VAL A 138 -8.18 -14.67 -8.26
CA VAL A 138 -9.27 -15.56 -7.89
C VAL A 138 -9.53 -16.56 -9.02
N SER A 139 -9.74 -17.82 -8.67
CA SER A 139 -10.02 -18.91 -9.61
C SER A 139 -11.12 -18.55 -10.59
N HIS A 140 -10.90 -18.87 -11.88
CA HIS A 140 -11.80 -18.60 -13.00
C HIS A 140 -12.05 -17.11 -13.33
N SER A 141 -11.27 -16.19 -12.76
CA SER A 141 -11.35 -14.78 -13.15
C SER A 141 -10.74 -14.55 -14.55
N PRO A 142 -11.33 -13.67 -15.37
CA PRO A 142 -10.80 -13.36 -16.69
C PRO A 142 -9.53 -12.48 -16.60
N LEU A 143 -8.65 -12.63 -17.60
CA LEU A 143 -7.58 -11.66 -17.88
C LEU A 143 -8.18 -10.48 -18.67
N ALA A 144 -8.94 -9.64 -17.96
CA ALA A 144 -9.74 -8.57 -18.57
C ALA A 144 -8.91 -7.36 -19.03
N SER A 145 -7.65 -7.26 -18.59
CA SER A 145 -6.78 -6.13 -18.89
C SER A 145 -5.50 -6.57 -19.59
N THR A 146 -4.93 -5.71 -20.41
CA THR A 146 -3.71 -6.00 -21.16
C THR A 146 -2.69 -4.88 -21.02
N TYR A 147 -1.41 -5.26 -20.98
CA TYR A 147 -0.30 -4.31 -21.05
C TYR A 147 -0.37 -3.49 -22.34
N THR A 148 -0.24 -2.17 -22.20
CA THR A 148 -0.26 -1.24 -23.34
C THR A 148 1.12 -0.63 -23.58
N LYS A 149 1.68 0.04 -22.56
CA LYS A 149 3.01 0.67 -22.66
C LYS A 149 3.66 0.87 -21.29
N SER A 150 4.97 1.08 -21.29
CA SER A 150 5.71 1.58 -20.13
C SER A 150 5.62 3.10 -20.08
N VAL A 151 5.17 3.65 -18.96
CA VAL A 151 5.07 5.10 -18.72
C VAL A 151 6.35 5.63 -18.09
N LYS A 152 6.84 4.92 -17.06
CA LYS A 152 8.07 5.25 -16.36
C LYS A 152 8.69 4.00 -15.78
N GLN A 153 10.01 3.86 -15.93
CA GLN A 153 10.78 2.81 -15.28
C GLN A 153 11.99 3.43 -14.59
N ILE A 154 12.17 3.07 -13.33
CA ILE A 154 13.38 3.30 -12.55
C ILE A 154 13.78 1.92 -12.03
N GLU A 155 14.88 1.40 -12.56
CA GLU A 155 15.29 0.00 -12.37
C GLU A 155 15.35 -0.38 -10.89
N TYR A 156 14.75 -1.53 -10.56
CA TYR A 156 14.63 -2.08 -9.20
C TYR A 156 13.95 -1.17 -8.17
N ASN A 157 13.28 -0.09 -8.59
CA ASN A 157 12.66 0.86 -7.67
C ASN A 157 11.17 1.03 -7.95
N ILE A 158 10.82 1.67 -9.06
CA ILE A 158 9.43 1.92 -9.44
C ILE A 158 9.23 1.67 -10.94
N SER A 159 8.16 0.97 -11.26
CA SER A 159 7.70 0.78 -12.63
C SER A 159 6.25 1.22 -12.74
N VAL A 160 5.95 2.08 -13.71
CA VAL A 160 4.59 2.55 -14.02
C VAL A 160 4.25 2.04 -15.41
N LEU A 161 3.26 1.15 -15.48
CA LEU A 161 2.82 0.47 -16.68
C LEU A 161 1.38 0.83 -16.97
N GLU A 162 1.07 1.21 -18.20
CA GLU A 162 -0.31 1.41 -18.62
C GLU A 162 -0.97 0.07 -18.95
N ILE A 163 -2.17 -0.14 -18.41
CA ILE A 163 -3.02 -1.27 -18.75
C ILE A 163 -4.34 -0.79 -19.38
N SER A 164 -4.94 -1.63 -20.21
CA SER A 164 -6.10 -1.26 -21.04
C SER A 164 -7.42 -1.11 -20.29
N SER A 165 -7.57 -1.80 -19.15
CA SER A 165 -8.81 -1.78 -18.36
C SER A 165 -8.56 -2.01 -16.87
N PRO A 166 -9.46 -1.56 -15.97
CA PRO A 166 -9.34 -1.83 -14.54
C PRO A 166 -9.43 -3.33 -14.24
N ILE A 167 -8.58 -3.82 -13.35
CA ILE A 167 -8.66 -5.16 -12.77
C ILE A 167 -9.64 -5.11 -11.60
N ILE A 168 -10.71 -5.90 -11.70
CA ILE A 168 -11.75 -5.97 -10.66
C ILE A 168 -11.75 -7.37 -10.07
N ALA A 169 -11.37 -7.49 -8.80
CA ALA A 169 -11.53 -8.75 -8.07
C ALA A 169 -13.00 -8.98 -7.71
N PRO A 170 -13.48 -10.25 -7.71
CA PRO A 170 -14.85 -10.57 -7.30
C PRO A 170 -15.20 -9.95 -5.94
N GLY A 171 -16.34 -9.26 -5.87
CA GLY A 171 -16.84 -8.64 -4.63
C GLY A 171 -16.16 -7.33 -4.21
N ILE A 172 -15.12 -6.85 -4.90
CA ILE A 172 -14.43 -5.61 -4.52
C ILE A 172 -15.31 -4.36 -4.66
N LEU A 173 -16.19 -4.33 -5.68
CA LEU A 173 -17.09 -3.21 -5.97
C LEU A 173 -18.33 -3.17 -5.05
N THR A 174 -18.69 -4.32 -4.50
CA THR A 174 -19.81 -4.50 -3.57
C THR A 174 -19.35 -4.65 -2.12
N ALA A 175 -18.04 -4.50 -1.88
CA ALA A 175 -17.49 -4.54 -0.54
C ALA A 175 -18.17 -3.43 0.28
N PRO A 176 -18.77 -3.74 1.44
CA PRO A 176 -19.27 -2.72 2.33
C PRO A 176 -18.15 -1.71 2.56
N ALA A 177 -18.47 -0.42 2.55
CA ALA A 177 -17.54 0.55 3.10
C ALA A 177 -17.19 0.07 4.52
N PRO A 178 -15.90 -0.05 4.87
CA PRO A 178 -15.53 -0.54 6.20
C PRO A 178 -16.30 0.29 7.21
N SER A 179 -17.23 -0.34 7.92
CA SER A 179 -17.94 0.36 8.97
C SER A 179 -16.91 0.67 10.03
N ALA A 180 -16.94 1.86 10.61
CA ALA A 180 -16.04 2.23 11.71
C ALA A 180 -16.10 1.22 12.89
N LEU A 181 -17.17 0.42 12.94
CA LEU A 181 -17.41 -0.68 13.88
C LEU A 181 -16.65 -1.97 13.55
N ASP A 182 -16.24 -2.19 12.30
CA ASP A 182 -15.54 -3.41 11.85
C ASP A 182 -14.02 -3.32 12.07
N PHE A 183 -13.48 -2.12 12.26
CA PHE A 183 -12.06 -1.93 12.55
C PHE A 183 -11.78 -2.20 14.03
N ASN A 184 -11.15 -3.33 14.30
CA ASN A 184 -10.74 -3.70 15.65
C ASN A 184 -9.48 -2.91 16.08
N ILE A 185 -9.70 -1.73 16.66
CA ILE A 185 -8.64 -0.81 17.14
C ILE A 185 -7.66 -1.53 18.07
N THR A 186 -8.16 -2.36 18.98
CA THR A 186 -7.30 -3.05 19.96
C THR A 186 -6.40 -4.06 19.27
N ALA A 187 -6.92 -4.84 18.31
CA ALA A 187 -6.10 -5.78 17.55
C ALA A 187 -5.02 -5.08 16.71
N ALA A 188 -5.35 -3.92 16.11
CA ALA A 188 -4.38 -3.13 15.37
C ALA A 188 -3.26 -2.59 16.27
N LEU A 189 -3.61 -2.06 17.44
CA LEU A 189 -2.67 -1.55 18.44
C LEU A 189 -1.78 -2.66 19.02
N GLU A 190 -2.36 -3.82 19.33
CA GLU A 190 -1.61 -4.97 19.84
C GLU A 190 -0.59 -5.48 18.82
N LYS A 191 -0.99 -5.58 17.54
CA LYS A 191 -0.08 -5.95 16.44
C LYS A 191 1.05 -4.94 16.27
N ALA A 192 0.79 -3.66 16.54
CA ALA A 192 1.79 -2.60 16.52
C ALA A 192 2.68 -2.54 17.78
N GLY A 193 2.48 -3.44 18.77
CA GLY A 193 3.26 -3.45 20.02
C GLY A 193 2.81 -2.42 21.07
N CYS A 194 1.55 -1.97 20.98
CA CYS A 194 0.93 -1.01 21.90
C CYS A 194 -0.10 -1.69 22.81
N LYS A 195 0.25 -2.85 23.40
CA LYS A 195 -0.70 -3.71 24.15
C LYS A 195 -1.19 -3.03 25.43
N THR A 196 -0.32 -2.31 26.11
CA THR A 196 -0.62 -1.55 27.33
C THR A 196 -1.62 -0.45 27.02
N PHE A 197 -1.40 0.30 25.94
CA PHE A 197 -2.30 1.35 25.48
C PHE A 197 -3.67 0.77 25.06
N ALA A 198 -3.68 -0.32 24.29
CA ALA A 198 -4.91 -1.01 23.91
C ALA A 198 -5.72 -1.46 25.14
N SER A 199 -5.05 -2.01 26.16
CA SER A 199 -5.68 -2.46 27.40
C SER A 199 -6.28 -1.28 28.19
N LEU A 200 -5.60 -0.14 28.24
CA LEU A 200 -6.10 1.07 28.90
C LEU A 200 -7.33 1.65 28.19
N LEU A 201 -7.37 1.63 26.85
CA LEU A 201 -8.55 2.05 26.08
C LEU A 201 -9.79 1.21 26.39
N VAL A 202 -9.60 -0.10 26.56
CA VAL A 202 -10.68 -1.03 26.94
C VAL A 202 -11.15 -0.76 28.37
N GLN A 203 -10.22 -0.70 29.33
CA GLN A 203 -10.54 -0.54 30.75
C GLN A 203 -11.18 0.81 31.09
N SER A 204 -10.76 1.88 30.41
CA SER A 204 -11.28 3.24 30.61
C SER A 204 -12.60 3.52 29.88
N GLY A 205 -12.97 2.69 28.90
CA GLY A 205 -14.12 2.91 28.02
C GLY A 205 -13.88 3.92 26.88
N VAL A 206 -12.68 4.52 26.79
CA VAL A 206 -12.32 5.47 25.71
C VAL A 206 -12.36 4.81 24.33
N LEU A 207 -12.24 3.48 24.26
CA LEU A 207 -12.37 2.72 23.01
C LEU A 207 -13.65 3.08 22.22
N LYS A 208 -14.79 3.30 22.89
CA LYS A 208 -16.05 3.71 22.22
C LYS A 208 -15.95 5.08 21.55
N THR A 209 -15.22 6.00 22.17
CA THR A 209 -14.97 7.34 21.62
C THR A 209 -14.15 7.23 20.35
N TYR A 210 -13.09 6.41 20.38
CA TYR A 210 -12.26 6.17 19.20
C TYR A 210 -13.04 5.46 18.08
N GLN A 211 -13.83 4.44 18.40
CA GLN A 211 -14.70 3.76 17.43
C GLN A 211 -15.67 4.73 16.75
N THR A 212 -16.22 5.70 17.50
CA THR A 212 -17.08 6.74 16.95
C THR A 212 -16.31 7.69 16.05
N ALA A 213 -15.11 8.11 16.47
CA ALA A 213 -14.25 9.04 15.72
C ALA A 213 -13.66 8.45 14.44
N ILE A 214 -13.51 7.12 14.33
CA ILE A 214 -13.04 6.47 13.10
C ILE A 214 -13.92 6.82 11.90
N ALA A 215 -15.24 6.94 12.11
CA ALA A 215 -16.18 7.27 11.04
C ALA A 215 -15.88 8.62 10.38
N THR A 216 -15.30 9.56 11.14
CA THR A 216 -14.94 10.91 10.68
C THR A 216 -13.45 11.07 10.39
N GLY A 217 -12.66 9.99 10.49
CA GLY A 217 -11.21 10.01 10.41
C GLY A 217 -10.55 10.23 11.78
N LEU A 218 -9.76 9.24 12.22
CA LEU A 218 -9.05 9.25 13.50
C LEU A 218 -7.56 9.05 13.25
N THR A 219 -6.73 9.89 13.86
CA THR A 219 -5.27 9.70 13.98
C THR A 219 -4.95 9.56 15.45
N VAL A 220 -4.25 8.48 15.82
CA VAL A 220 -3.87 8.21 17.23
C VAL A 220 -2.36 8.08 17.31
N PHE A 221 -1.73 8.85 18.20
CA PHE A 221 -0.32 8.69 18.52
C PHE A 221 -0.16 7.62 19.60
N ALA A 222 -0.27 6.35 19.22
CA ALA A 222 -0.25 5.26 20.18
C ALA A 222 1.16 5.02 20.79
N PRO A 223 1.36 5.21 22.10
CA PRO A 223 2.61 4.84 22.77
C PRO A 223 2.78 3.31 22.77
N ASN A 224 3.97 2.86 22.39
CA ASN A 224 4.34 1.44 22.49
C ASN A 224 4.56 1.00 23.95
N ASP A 225 4.65 -0.31 24.18
CA ASP A 225 4.81 -0.84 25.55
C ASP A 225 6.10 -0.37 26.25
N GLU A 226 7.16 -0.03 25.50
CA GLU A 226 8.40 0.51 26.06
C GLU A 226 8.26 1.97 26.50
N ALA A 227 7.41 2.75 25.82
CA ALA A 227 7.13 4.13 26.19
C ALA A 227 6.50 4.23 27.59
N PHE A 228 5.75 3.22 28.03
CA PHE A 228 5.18 3.14 29.38
C PHE A 228 6.20 2.79 30.48
N LYS A 229 7.38 2.28 30.11
CA LYS A 229 8.46 1.92 31.04
C LYS A 229 9.48 3.05 31.22
N GLY A 230 9.27 4.19 30.55
CA GLY A 230 10.18 5.33 30.60
C GLY A 230 10.31 5.92 32.01
N LYS A 231 11.52 6.41 32.35
CA LYS A 231 11.84 6.95 33.70
C LYS A 231 10.98 8.15 34.13
N ASN A 232 10.34 8.86 33.19
CA ASN A 232 9.53 10.06 33.44
C ASN A 232 8.03 9.82 33.25
N VAL A 233 7.59 8.56 33.17
CA VAL A 233 6.18 8.23 32.96
C VAL A 233 5.47 8.19 34.31
N PRO A 234 4.32 8.86 34.47
CA PRO A 234 3.50 8.75 35.66
C PRO A 234 3.10 7.29 35.92
N ASP A 235 3.10 6.87 37.19
CA ASP A 235 2.61 5.55 37.57
C ASP A 235 1.12 5.43 37.26
N LEU A 236 0.80 4.67 36.23
CA LEU A 236 -0.57 4.50 35.72
C LEU A 236 -1.53 3.97 36.78
N ASN A 237 -1.04 3.20 37.76
CA ASN A 237 -1.86 2.64 38.84
C ASN A 237 -2.26 3.69 39.89
N LYS A 238 -1.65 4.89 39.86
CA LYS A 238 -1.96 5.99 40.79
C LYS A 238 -2.85 7.06 40.17
N LEU A 239 -3.12 6.97 38.87
CA LEU A 239 -4.01 7.90 38.18
C LEU A 239 -5.47 7.58 38.50
N LYS A 240 -6.26 8.63 38.76
CA LYS A 240 -7.72 8.51 38.85
C LYS A 240 -8.29 8.19 37.48
N SER A 241 -9.45 7.54 37.44
CA SER A 241 -10.10 7.17 36.16
C SER A 241 -10.28 8.35 35.20
N ALA A 242 -10.58 9.55 35.71
CA ALA A 242 -10.71 10.76 34.88
C ALA A 242 -9.36 11.24 34.28
N GLU A 243 -8.27 11.05 35.00
CA GLU A 243 -6.91 11.39 34.55
C GLU A 243 -6.45 10.40 33.48
N VAL A 244 -6.78 9.11 33.65
CA VAL A 244 -6.56 8.07 32.63
C VAL A 244 -7.35 8.37 31.35
N VAL A 245 -8.63 8.73 31.46
CA VAL A 245 -9.45 9.10 30.30
C VAL A 245 -8.86 10.31 29.56
N SER A 246 -8.48 11.36 30.29
CA SER A 246 -7.89 12.56 29.70
C SER A 246 -6.56 12.27 29.00
N LEU A 247 -5.71 11.45 29.63
CA LEU A 247 -4.44 11.00 29.05
C LEU A 247 -4.66 10.25 27.73
N LEU A 248 -5.62 9.33 27.70
CA LEU A 248 -5.91 8.54 26.50
C LEU A 248 -6.50 9.41 25.39
N GLN A 249 -7.41 10.33 25.70
CA GLN A 249 -8.00 11.25 24.71
C GLN A 249 -7.01 12.29 24.18
N TYR A 250 -5.88 12.53 24.86
CA TYR A 250 -4.83 13.43 24.39
C TYR A 250 -3.98 12.83 23.25
N HIS A 251 -3.94 11.50 23.14
CA HIS A 251 -3.21 10.78 22.09
C HIS A 251 -4.12 10.50 20.88
#